data_AF-A0A1M4NDE5-F1
#
_entry.id   AF-A0A1M4NDE5-F1
#
_cell.length_a   1.000
_cell.length_b   1.000
_cell.length_c   1.000
_cell.angle_alpha   90.00
_cell.angle_beta   90.00
_cell.angle_gamma   90.00
#
_symmetry.space_group_name_H-M   'P 1'
#
loop_
_entity.id
_entity.type
_entity.pdbx_description
1 polymer ?
#
loop_
_entity_poly.entity_id
_entity_poly.type
_entity_poly.pdbx_seq_one_letter_code
_entity_poly.pdbx_strand_id
1 'polypeptide(L)'
;MGANRPNTLAERLNHLFETVHPRGRGPYSNEEVARAIREQGGDISKQYIAYLRKGERENPRVHHLEALARFFGVQVSYFIDSESAERTKETLAELAVWRDSGLTGEDLRKLEKAGITRVAMRAVGLSPKGLEFAEVMLDQLREMEGLRSQEISENNSNDEA
;
A
#
# COMPACT_ATOMS: atom_id res chain seq x y z
N MET A 1 17.01 -20.61 -0.58
CA MET A 1 16.23 -20.11 -1.75
C MET A 1 16.15 -18.60 -1.62
N GLY A 2 16.89 -17.85 -2.44
CA GLY A 2 17.02 -16.40 -2.30
C GLY A 2 15.72 -15.70 -2.66
N ALA A 3 15.18 -14.91 -1.73
CA ALA A 3 14.05 -14.05 -1.97
C ALA A 3 14.36 -13.13 -3.17
N ASN A 4 13.47 -13.12 -4.17
CA ASN A 4 13.61 -12.38 -5.41
C ASN A 4 13.73 -10.88 -5.11
N ARG A 5 14.96 -10.35 -5.09
CA ARG A 5 15.22 -8.92 -5.03
C ARG A 5 14.79 -8.35 -6.39
N PRO A 6 13.87 -7.37 -6.46
CA PRO A 6 13.60 -6.67 -7.71
C PRO A 6 14.85 -5.88 -8.11
N ASN A 7 15.73 -6.54 -8.85
CA ASN A 7 17.03 -6.01 -9.24
C ASN A 7 16.93 -5.11 -10.47
N THR A 8 15.84 -5.23 -11.23
CA THR A 8 15.61 -4.46 -12.45
C THR A 8 14.61 -3.33 -12.23
N LEU A 9 14.71 -2.28 -13.05
CA LEU A 9 13.73 -1.21 -13.11
C LEU A 9 12.31 -1.75 -13.33
N ALA A 10 12.17 -2.75 -14.20
CA ALA A 10 10.89 -3.36 -14.53
C ALA A 10 10.23 -3.99 -13.29
N GLU A 11 10.98 -4.79 -12.52
CA GLU A 11 10.47 -5.43 -11.31
C GLU A 11 10.09 -4.39 -10.24
N ARG A 12 10.92 -3.36 -10.05
CA ARG A 12 10.63 -2.28 -9.09
C ARG A 12 9.38 -1.50 -9.50
N LEU A 13 9.23 -1.19 -10.78
CA LEU A 13 8.05 -0.51 -11.28
C LEU A 13 6.80 -1.38 -11.14
N ASN A 14 6.86 -2.67 -11.50
CA ASN A 14 5.73 -3.58 -11.33
C ASN A 14 5.33 -3.72 -9.86
N HIS A 15 6.30 -3.77 -8.94
CA HIS A 15 6.04 -3.78 -7.51
C HIS A 15 5.23 -2.56 -7.06
N LEU A 16 5.54 -1.35 -7.55
CA LEU A 16 4.75 -0.15 -7.24
C LEU A 16 3.33 -0.22 -7.80
N PHE A 17 3.16 -0.74 -9.01
CA PHE A 17 1.82 -0.94 -9.58
C PHE A 17 0.96 -1.90 -8.73
N GLU A 18 1.57 -2.95 -8.20
CA GLU A 18 0.90 -3.96 -7.38
C GLU A 18 0.60 -3.48 -5.95
N THR A 19 1.46 -2.64 -5.38
CA THR A 19 1.37 -2.26 -3.96
C THR A 19 0.76 -0.89 -3.72
N VAL A 20 0.95 0.05 -4.65
CA VAL A 20 0.50 1.44 -4.51
C VAL A 20 -0.74 1.66 -5.37
N HIS A 21 -1.90 1.36 -4.80
CA HIS A 21 -3.20 1.66 -5.39
C HIS A 21 -4.25 1.92 -4.30
N PRO A 22 -5.37 2.60 -4.62
CA PRO A 22 -6.42 2.87 -3.66
C PRO A 22 -7.08 1.58 -3.17
N ARG A 23 -7.58 1.62 -1.93
CA ARG A 23 -8.38 0.53 -1.34
C ARG A 23 -9.65 0.30 -2.16
N GLY A 24 -10.08 -0.95 -2.26
CA GLY A 24 -11.34 -1.33 -2.93
C GLY A 24 -11.25 -1.36 -4.46
N ARG A 25 -10.06 -1.18 -5.04
CA ARG A 25 -9.81 -1.40 -6.47
C ARG A 25 -8.45 -2.03 -6.70
N GLY A 26 -8.27 -2.64 -7.87
CA GLY A 26 -7.00 -3.22 -8.29
C GLY A 26 -5.93 -2.18 -8.68
N PRO A 27 -4.74 -2.67 -9.08
CA PRO A 27 -3.63 -1.87 -9.59
C PRO A 27 -4.03 -0.81 -10.62
N TYR A 28 -3.27 0.28 -10.68
CA TYR A 28 -3.43 1.26 -11.75
C TYR A 28 -3.14 0.65 -13.12
N SER A 29 -3.86 1.11 -14.14
CA SER A 29 -3.51 0.83 -15.54
C SER A 29 -2.40 1.78 -16.02
N ASN A 30 -1.66 1.37 -17.07
CA ASN A 30 -0.64 2.23 -17.67
C ASN A 30 -1.23 3.54 -18.23
N GLU A 31 -2.48 3.52 -18.68
CA GLU A 31 -3.21 4.71 -19.15
C GLU A 31 -3.50 5.68 -18.01
N GLU A 32 -3.98 5.18 -16.86
CA GLU A 32 -4.24 6.01 -15.68
C GLU A 32 -2.97 6.69 -15.19
N VAL A 33 -1.86 5.96 -15.08
CA VAL A 33 -0.57 6.54 -14.66
C VAL A 33 -0.08 7.57 -15.67
N ALA A 34 -0.10 7.26 -16.96
CA ALA A 34 0.33 8.21 -18.00
C ALA A 34 -0.51 9.49 -17.98
N ARG A 35 -1.83 9.36 -17.86
CA ARG A 35 -2.76 10.50 -17.81
C ARG A 35 -2.51 11.36 -16.57
N ALA A 36 -2.41 10.76 -15.38
CA ALA A 36 -2.15 11.48 -14.14
C ALA A 36 -0.80 12.23 -14.17
N ILE A 37 0.24 11.62 -14.74
CA ILE A 37 1.55 12.28 -14.88
C ILE A 37 1.45 13.49 -15.83
N ARG A 38 0.70 13.39 -16.92
CA ARG A 38 0.49 14.52 -17.86
C ARG A 38 -0.32 15.65 -17.23
N GLU A 39 -1.35 15.32 -16.45
CA GLU A 39 -2.13 16.31 -15.69
C GLU A 39 -1.26 17.10 -14.70
N GLN A 40 -0.14 16.52 -14.24
CA GLN A 40 0.86 17.14 -13.36
C GLN A 40 2.03 17.81 -14.12
N GLY A 41 1.93 17.96 -15.45
CA GLY A 41 2.94 18.61 -16.28
C GLY A 41 4.15 17.73 -16.65
N GLY A 42 4.09 16.42 -16.38
CA GLY A 42 5.06 15.46 -16.91
C GLY A 42 4.74 15.05 -18.35
N ASP A 43 5.70 14.43 -19.02
CA ASP A 43 5.49 13.84 -20.35
C ASP A 43 5.93 12.38 -20.34
N ILE A 44 4.95 11.47 -20.37
CA ILE A 44 5.20 10.03 -20.49
C ILE A 44 4.01 9.37 -21.19
N SER A 45 4.28 8.38 -22.04
CA SER A 45 3.23 7.64 -22.74
C SER A 45 2.90 6.31 -22.08
N LYS A 46 1.65 5.85 -22.23
CA LYS A 46 1.22 4.52 -21.76
C LYS A 46 2.04 3.40 -22.38
N GLN A 47 2.43 3.54 -23.65
CA GLN A 47 3.25 2.56 -24.36
C GLN A 47 4.66 2.54 -23.77
N TYR A 48 5.23 3.72 -23.46
CA TYR A 48 6.54 3.79 -22.84
C TYR A 48 6.53 3.16 -21.44
N ILE A 49 5.51 3.42 -20.62
CA ILE A 49 5.33 2.73 -19.32
C ILE A 49 5.24 1.21 -19.51
N ALA A 50 4.49 0.74 -20.51
CA ALA A 50 4.41 -0.69 -20.81
C ALA A 50 5.78 -1.28 -21.17
N TYR A 51 6.60 -0.57 -21.95
CA TYR A 51 7.96 -1.00 -22.27
C TYR A 51 8.88 -1.05 -21.05
N LEU A 52 8.79 -0.07 -20.15
CA LEU A 52 9.56 -0.08 -18.89
C LEU A 52 9.16 -1.28 -18.02
N ARG A 53 7.85 -1.53 -17.87
CA ARG A 53 7.31 -2.63 -17.06
C ARG A 53 7.67 -4.02 -17.60
N LYS A 54 7.89 -4.15 -18.90
CA LYS A 54 8.33 -5.39 -19.56
C LYS A 54 9.86 -5.56 -19.59
N GLY A 55 10.62 -4.53 -19.22
CA GLY A 55 12.08 -4.52 -19.36
C GLY A 55 12.58 -4.28 -20.79
N GLU A 56 11.70 -3.97 -21.75
CA GLU A 56 12.11 -3.65 -23.13
C GLU A 56 12.86 -2.31 -23.21
N ARG A 57 12.70 -1.46 -22.19
CA ARG A 57 13.44 -0.21 -21.99
C ARG A 57 13.93 -0.15 -20.55
N GLU A 58 15.24 -0.26 -20.36
CA GLU A 58 15.84 -0.31 -19.02
C GLU A 58 16.47 1.01 -18.59
N ASN A 59 16.79 1.91 -19.53
CA ASN A 59 17.48 3.17 -19.27
C ASN A 59 16.61 4.39 -19.64
N PRO A 60 15.55 4.69 -18.87
CA PRO A 60 14.78 5.91 -19.05
C PRO A 60 15.56 7.15 -18.64
N ARG A 61 15.20 8.29 -19.22
CA ARG A 61 15.69 9.59 -18.76
C ARG A 61 15.22 9.86 -17.33
N VAL A 62 16.04 10.57 -16.56
CA VAL A 62 15.79 10.90 -15.14
C VAL A 62 14.42 11.54 -14.92
N HIS A 63 13.98 12.45 -15.80
CA HIS A 63 12.68 13.11 -15.66
C HIS A 63 11.49 12.13 -15.71
N HIS A 64 11.59 11.00 -16.43
CA HIS A 64 10.55 9.97 -16.43
C HIS A 64 10.52 9.22 -15.10
N LEU A 65 11.70 8.91 -14.52
CA LEU A 65 11.80 8.28 -13.21
C LEU A 65 11.25 9.20 -12.12
N GLU A 66 11.56 10.50 -12.19
CA GLU A 66 11.01 11.51 -11.29
C GLU A 66 9.48 11.60 -11.36
N ALA A 67 8.92 11.58 -12.57
CA ALA A 67 7.48 11.61 -12.77
C ALA A 67 6.79 10.36 -12.19
N LEU A 68 7.36 9.18 -12.43
CA LEU A 68 6.87 7.92 -11.86
C LEU A 68 6.98 7.90 -10.33
N ALA A 69 8.12 8.36 -9.79
CA ALA A 69 8.37 8.42 -8.36
C ALA A 69 7.35 9.33 -7.66
N ARG A 70 7.11 10.53 -8.21
CA ARG A 70 6.09 11.45 -7.70
C ARG A 70 4.68 10.85 -7.74
N PHE A 71 4.31 10.20 -8.84
CA PHE A 71 3.00 9.56 -8.97
C PHE A 71 2.78 8.48 -7.88
N PHE A 72 3.79 7.64 -7.65
CA PHE A 72 3.70 6.56 -6.66
C PHE A 72 4.06 6.99 -5.22
N GLY A 73 4.44 8.25 -5.01
CA GLY A 73 4.82 8.76 -3.69
C GLY A 73 6.10 8.17 -3.13
N VAL A 74 7.04 7.73 -3.97
CA VAL A 74 8.35 7.19 -3.56
C VAL A 74 9.49 8.14 -3.95
N GLN A 75 10.68 7.93 -3.39
CA GLN A 75 11.88 8.64 -3.81
C GLN A 75 12.43 8.06 -5.12
N VAL A 76 13.06 8.89 -5.96
CA VAL A 76 13.64 8.46 -7.25
C VAL A 76 14.73 7.39 -7.05
N SER A 77 15.46 7.46 -5.93
CA SER A 77 16.47 6.47 -5.55
C SER A 77 15.91 5.04 -5.51
N TYR A 78 14.60 4.86 -5.29
CA TYR A 78 13.93 3.56 -5.38
C TYR A 78 14.23 2.85 -6.70
N PHE A 79 14.30 3.56 -7.82
CA PHE A 79 14.54 2.96 -9.14
C PHE A 79 16.01 2.68 -9.44
N ILE A 80 16.94 3.23 -8.65
CA ILE A 80 18.38 3.25 -8.97
C ILE A 80 19.17 2.45 -7.93
N ASP A 81 18.93 2.72 -6.65
CA ASP A 81 19.66 2.15 -5.52
C ASP A 81 18.92 0.95 -4.92
N SER A 82 19.59 -0.20 -4.82
CA SER A 82 19.00 -1.43 -4.31
C SER A 82 18.72 -1.37 -2.81
N GLU A 83 19.52 -0.62 -2.05
CA GLU A 83 19.31 -0.48 -0.60
C GLU A 83 18.08 0.37 -0.31
N SER A 84 17.93 1.51 -1.00
CA SER A 84 16.73 2.34 -0.97
C SER A 84 15.49 1.58 -1.44
N ALA A 85 15.63 0.71 -2.45
CA ALA A 85 14.55 -0.12 -2.93
C ALA A 85 14.05 -1.10 -1.86
N GLU A 86 14.96 -1.75 -1.13
CA GLU A 86 14.59 -2.72 -0.09
C GLU A 86 13.90 -2.03 1.10
N ARG A 87 14.45 -0.90 1.59
CA ARG A 87 13.81 -0.13 2.67
C ARG A 87 12.40 0.32 2.30
N THR A 88 12.23 0.86 1.09
CA THR A 88 10.92 1.32 0.62
C THR A 88 9.95 0.16 0.45
N LYS A 89 10.43 -1.01 -0.01
CA LYS A 89 9.61 -2.22 -0.15
C LYS A 89 9.05 -2.69 1.19
N GLU A 90 9.87 -2.70 2.23
CA GLU A 90 9.44 -3.05 3.59
C GLU A 90 8.35 -2.09 4.09
N THR A 91 8.56 -0.77 3.96
CA THR A 91 7.53 0.23 4.31
C THR A 91 6.24 0.06 3.49
N LEU A 92 6.35 -0.20 2.18
CA LEU A 92 5.17 -0.41 1.34
C LEU A 92 4.39 -1.67 1.72
N ALA A 93 5.08 -2.74 2.15
CA ALA A 93 4.42 -3.95 2.64
C ALA A 93 3.64 -3.68 3.93
N GLU A 94 4.22 -2.93 4.88
CA GLU A 94 3.53 -2.50 6.10
C GLU A 94 2.29 -1.64 5.80
N LEU A 95 2.43 -0.68 4.88
CA LEU A 95 1.31 0.17 4.46
C LEU A 95 0.23 -0.62 3.72
N ALA A 96 0.59 -1.66 2.95
CA ALA A 96 -0.38 -2.53 2.29
C ALA A 96 -1.20 -3.33 3.32
N VAL A 97 -0.56 -3.84 4.38
CA VAL A 97 -1.28 -4.48 5.50
C VAL A 97 -2.27 -3.51 6.15
N TRP A 98 -1.89 -2.25 6.35
CA TRP A 98 -2.80 -1.24 6.92
C TRP A 98 -3.93 -0.84 5.96
N ARG A 99 -3.67 -0.77 4.65
CA ARG A 99 -4.71 -0.54 3.63
C ARG A 99 -5.75 -1.67 3.64
N ASP A 100 -5.27 -2.90 3.76
CA ASP A 100 -6.12 -4.10 3.68
C ASP A 100 -6.90 -4.31 4.98
N SER A 101 -6.40 -3.82 6.12
CA SER A 101 -7.03 -3.97 7.45
C SER A 101 -8.36 -3.24 7.67
N GLY A 102 -8.79 -2.37 6.74
CA GLY A 102 -10.02 -1.58 6.92
C GLY A 102 -9.78 -0.11 7.18
N LEU A 103 -8.60 0.24 7.68
CA LEU A 103 -8.33 1.57 8.20
C LEU A 103 -8.13 2.58 7.06
N THR A 104 -8.87 3.68 7.13
CA THR A 104 -8.67 4.83 6.26
C THR A 104 -7.61 5.77 6.85
N GLY A 105 -7.10 6.70 6.03
CA GLY A 105 -6.23 7.76 6.52
C GLY A 105 -6.90 8.65 7.58
N GLU A 106 -8.23 8.72 7.61
CA GLU A 106 -8.97 9.40 8.68
C GLU A 106 -8.95 8.58 9.98
N ASP A 107 -9.12 7.27 9.90
CA ASP A 107 -9.06 6.38 11.06
C ASP A 107 -7.67 6.40 11.70
N LEU A 108 -6.61 6.43 10.89
CA LEU A 108 -5.24 6.59 11.39
C LEU A 108 -5.06 7.89 12.18
N ARG A 109 -5.60 9.01 11.68
CA ARG A 109 -5.57 10.29 12.40
C ARG A 109 -6.41 10.26 13.68
N LYS A 110 -7.56 9.56 13.67
CA LYS A 110 -8.40 9.38 14.86
C LYS A 110 -7.66 8.55 15.91
N LEU A 111 -7.00 7.46 15.51
CA LEU A 111 -6.19 6.61 16.39
C LEU A 111 -5.02 7.38 17.00
N GLU A 112 -4.30 8.16 16.20
CA GLU A 112 -3.22 9.04 16.68
C GLU A 112 -3.74 10.00 17.76
N LYS A 113 -4.83 10.74 17.47
CA LYS A 113 -5.45 11.67 18.43
C LYS A 113 -5.98 10.98 19.68
N ALA A 114 -6.48 9.74 19.55
CA ALA A 114 -6.93 8.93 20.68
C ALA A 114 -5.75 8.40 21.53
N GLY A 115 -4.51 8.57 21.10
CA GLY A 115 -3.32 8.13 21.81
C GLY A 115 -3.08 6.63 21.71
N ILE A 116 -3.40 6.03 20.55
CA ILE A 116 -3.23 4.59 20.26
C ILE A 116 -1.84 4.06 20.65
N THR A 117 -0.80 4.89 20.56
CA THR A 117 0.59 4.56 20.95
C THR A 117 0.68 3.99 22.37
N ARG A 118 -0.12 4.49 23.32
CA ARG A 118 -0.10 3.98 24.71
C ARG A 118 -0.66 2.56 24.83
N VAL A 119 -1.64 2.21 23.99
CA VAL A 119 -2.21 0.86 23.94
C VAL A 119 -1.24 -0.07 23.24
N ALA A 120 -0.68 0.34 22.10
CA ALA A 120 0.31 -0.42 21.35
C ALA A 120 1.53 -0.77 22.21
N MET A 121 2.07 0.19 22.97
CA MET A 121 3.20 -0.04 23.87
C MET A 121 2.93 -1.10 24.95
N ARG A 122 1.68 -1.26 25.38
CA ARG A 122 1.28 -2.31 26.35
C ARG A 122 1.09 -3.67 25.70
N ALA A 123 0.79 -3.70 24.40
CA ALA A 123 0.67 -4.93 23.64
C ALA A 123 2.05 -5.55 23.31
N VAL A 124 3.13 -4.76 23.34
CA VAL A 124 4.50 -5.24 23.11
C VAL A 124 4.85 -6.35 24.10
N GLY A 125 5.15 -7.54 23.57
CA GLY A 125 5.55 -8.71 24.35
C GLY A 125 4.40 -9.63 24.78
N LEU A 126 3.15 -9.31 24.43
CA LEU A 126 2.04 -10.26 24.61
C LEU A 126 2.23 -11.48 23.69
N SER A 127 1.87 -12.66 24.21
CA SER A 127 1.78 -13.87 23.39
C SER A 127 0.59 -13.77 22.41
N PRO A 128 0.55 -14.59 21.34
CA PRO A 128 -0.59 -14.61 20.42
C PRO A 128 -1.95 -14.79 21.12
N LYS A 129 -2.04 -15.73 22.08
CA LYS A 129 -3.25 -15.93 22.90
C LYS A 129 -3.61 -14.70 23.75
N GLY A 130 -2.60 -13.96 24.19
CA GLY A 130 -2.80 -12.72 24.96
C GLY A 130 -3.34 -11.59 24.08
N LEU A 131 -2.91 -11.52 22.82
CA LEU A 131 -3.44 -10.58 21.83
C LEU A 131 -4.89 -10.92 21.47
N GLU A 132 -5.19 -12.19 21.19
CA GLU A 132 -6.58 -12.65 20.96
C GLU A 132 -7.50 -12.28 22.13
N PHE A 133 -7.04 -12.49 23.37
CA PHE A 133 -7.81 -12.09 24.55
C PHE A 133 -8.01 -10.57 24.63
N ALA A 134 -6.98 -9.78 24.30
CA ALA A 134 -7.08 -8.32 24.27
C ALA A 134 -8.08 -7.85 23.20
N GLU A 135 -8.15 -8.49 22.04
CA GLU A 135 -9.14 -8.22 20.99
C GLU A 135 -10.56 -8.44 21.49
N VAL A 136 -10.83 -9.58 22.15
CA VAL A 136 -12.15 -9.87 22.76
C VAL A 136 -12.54 -8.80 23.79
N MET A 137 -11.60 -8.37 24.63
CA MET A 137 -11.86 -7.33 25.62
C MET A 137 -12.13 -5.96 24.97
N LEU A 138 -11.46 -5.65 23.86
CA LEU A 138 -11.72 -4.44 23.09
C LEU A 138 -13.11 -4.48 22.44
N ASP A 139 -13.52 -5.63 21.89
CA ASP A 139 -14.86 -5.80 21.33
C ASP A 139 -15.94 -5.60 22.40
N GLN A 140 -15.74 -6.17 23.58
CA GLN A 140 -16.66 -5.97 24.71
C GLN A 140 -16.75 -4.49 25.14
N LEU A 141 -15.61 -3.77 25.18
CA LEU A 141 -15.61 -2.34 25.48
C LEU A 141 -16.38 -1.54 24.41
N ARG A 142 -16.20 -1.88 23.14
CA ARG A 142 -16.93 -1.25 22.03
C ARG A 142 -18.43 -1.47 22.16
N GLU A 143 -18.88 -2.66 22.54
CA GLU A 143 -20.29 -2.94 22.80
C GLU A 143 -20.85 -2.09 23.95
N MET A 144 -20.09 -1.95 25.05
CA MET A 144 -20.48 -1.10 26.18
C MET A 144 -20.62 0.38 25.77
N GLU A 145 -19.82 0.83 24.82
CA GLU A 145 -19.89 2.17 24.23
C GLU A 145 -20.94 2.31 23.11
N GLY A 146 -21.69 1.24 22.79
CA GLY A 146 -22.67 1.23 21.72
C GLY A 146 -22.09 1.22 20.30
N LEU A 147 -20.79 0.93 20.16
CA LEU A 147 -20.06 0.90 18.90
C LEU A 147 -20.10 -0.52 18.31
N ARG A 148 -21.21 -0.91 17.66
CA ARG A 148 -21.26 -2.21 16.94
C ARG A 148 -20.16 -2.29 15.88
N SER A 149 -19.51 -3.45 15.80
CA SER A 149 -18.61 -3.82 14.72
C SER A 149 -19.34 -3.61 13.40
N GLN A 150 -18.81 -2.75 12.53
CA GLN A 150 -19.26 -2.71 11.15
C GLN A 150 -18.95 -4.09 10.58
N GLU A 151 -20.01 -4.84 10.27
CA GLU A 151 -19.92 -6.10 9.55
C GLU A 151 -18.99 -5.87 8.35
N ILE A 152 -17.87 -6.58 8.33
CA ILE A 152 -17.16 -6.81 7.08
C ILE A 152 -18.20 -7.46 6.19
N SER A 153 -18.70 -6.68 5.22
CA SER A 153 -19.68 -7.10 4.22
C SER A 153 -19.20 -8.38 3.54
N GLU A 154 -19.57 -9.53 4.09
CA GLU A 154 -19.63 -10.79 3.37
C GLU A 154 -20.72 -10.60 2.33
N ASN A 155 -20.31 -10.20 1.12
CA ASN A 155 -21.11 -10.34 -0.09
C ASN A 155 -21.34 -11.85 -0.32
N ASN A 156 -22.26 -12.44 0.41
CA ASN A 156 -22.93 -13.67 0.03
C ASN A 156 -23.99 -13.30 -1.01
N SER A 157 -23.56 -13.08 -2.25
CA SER A 157 -24.44 -13.23 -3.39
C SER A 157 -24.67 -14.73 -3.61
N ASN A 158 -25.67 -15.25 -2.91
CA ASN A 158 -26.40 -16.44 -3.32
C ASN A 158 -27.89 -16.11 -3.34
N ASP A 159 -28.46 -16.33 -4.52
CA ASP A 159 -29.87 -16.43 -4.89
C ASP A 159 -30.76 -15.19 -4.81
N GLU A 160 -31.19 -14.72 -5.99
CA GLU A 160 -32.60 -14.84 -6.43
C GLU A 160 -32.76 -14.38 -7.90
N ALA A 161 -32.97 -15.36 -8.80
CA ALA A 161 -33.97 -15.41 -9.90
C ALA A 161 -33.53 -16.33 -11.05
#